data_AF-A0A6N8ZD89-F1
#
_entry.id   AF-A0A6N8ZD89-F1
#
_cell.length_a   1.000
_cell.length_b   1.000
_cell.length_c   1.000
_cell.angle_alpha   90.00
_cell.angle_beta   90.00
_cell.angle_gamma   90.00
#
_symmetry.space_group_name_H-M   'P 1'
#
loop_
_entity.id
_entity.type
_entity.pdbx_description
1 polymer ?
#
loop_
_entity_poly.entity_id
_entity_poly.type
_entity_poly.pdbx_seq_one_letter_code
_entity_poly.pdbx_strand_id
1 'polypeptide(L)'
;MMAATWSVMSLVIVAITVPPGGTLWHGMIARGLATAAHRRMSRHYSCRSATIMQTNDVETAKQIAAVNSVVPDLERLEGLVADERGTKITALKRFTASTDLARLIELHEELLAQVDIFQVLGVGSSELHHSRFLAWLLDPHQTHGLGDYFLKSFLFQTCTKAVEAGLPCVAPSRIHTIDWSGTEVLLERDRIDIRVLNRKARVVCAVENKIWAPEGIGEDEVSQLYGYRTRLEELFPGYEMHYVFLSPTGMSPRNESDREHWTVENYSTVLKIMEQTAEHTGTSFNEDARALLRQYAMTLRRNKIVLDANTELQQLVRKIYLEHRQAIELIIQHKPDIRAEAKDIFREAIAGISGSRLDCEDQNFLRFQPSAWDSFEVQKTGTGWLGQDSSALLLFQINFRDGISNLPYLDLGLSPCPDERIRRKLLDGANQNQTLFRPIDGGYRSGWIVLDAKEYILEESDYARWDDPYVCSKIEAWVKNFAENEFPAMNKVIVNCLREYEAETKNQ
;
A
#
# COMPACT_ATOMS: atom_id res chain seq x y z
N MET A 1 -22.50 19.51 -55.58
CA MET A 1 -21.55 18.38 -55.61
C MET A 1 -20.24 18.67 -54.87
N MET A 2 -19.59 19.83 -55.01
CA MET A 2 -18.31 20.11 -54.31
C MET A 2 -18.38 20.33 -52.79
N ALA A 3 -19.54 20.69 -52.22
CA ALA A 3 -19.68 20.88 -50.76
C ALA A 3 -19.90 19.58 -49.97
N ALA A 4 -20.32 18.49 -50.64
CA ALA A 4 -20.56 17.20 -49.99
C ALA A 4 -19.30 16.33 -49.92
N THR A 5 -18.40 16.47 -50.89
CA THR A 5 -17.11 15.74 -50.95
C THR A 5 -16.08 16.29 -49.96
N TRP A 6 -16.11 17.59 -49.64
CA TRP A 6 -15.26 18.18 -48.60
C TRP A 6 -15.62 17.75 -47.17
N SER A 7 -16.90 17.48 -46.91
CA SER A 7 -17.38 17.07 -45.58
C SER A 7 -16.97 15.63 -45.24
N VAL A 8 -16.94 14.75 -46.24
CA VAL A 8 -16.53 13.33 -46.07
C VAL A 8 -15.01 13.19 -45.92
N MET A 9 -14.20 13.93 -46.67
CA MET A 9 -12.74 13.92 -46.50
C MET A 9 -12.29 14.52 -45.16
N SER A 10 -12.99 15.54 -44.64
CA SER A 10 -12.65 16.15 -43.34
C SER A 10 -12.98 15.22 -42.16
N LEU A 11 -14.02 14.39 -42.28
CA LEU A 11 -14.40 13.41 -41.25
C LEU A 11 -13.46 12.20 -41.17
N VAL A 12 -12.83 11.82 -42.27
CA VAL A 12 -11.84 10.72 -42.29
C VAL A 12 -10.48 11.17 -41.76
N ILE A 13 -10.09 12.44 -41.96
CA ILE A 13 -8.81 12.98 -41.45
C ILE A 13 -8.85 13.19 -39.92
N VAL A 14 -9.99 13.57 -39.35
CA VAL A 14 -10.16 13.72 -37.89
C VAL A 14 -10.09 12.36 -37.15
N ALA A 15 -10.46 11.26 -37.80
CA ALA A 15 -10.36 9.92 -37.20
C ALA A 15 -8.91 9.37 -37.15
N ILE A 16 -7.98 9.94 -37.93
CA ILE A 16 -6.60 9.45 -38.08
C ILE A 16 -5.59 10.26 -37.23
N THR A 17 -5.99 11.39 -36.64
CA THR A 17 -5.07 12.34 -35.99
C THR A 17 -5.25 12.54 -34.48
N VAL A 18 -6.09 11.75 -33.80
CA VAL A 18 -6.30 11.86 -32.33
C VAL A 18 -5.38 10.86 -31.59
N PRO A 19 -4.60 11.27 -30.56
CA PRO A 19 -3.74 10.37 -29.80
C PRO A 19 -4.56 9.37 -28.96
N PRO A 20 -3.97 8.24 -28.54
CA PRO A 20 -4.66 7.20 -27.79
C PRO A 20 -4.87 7.64 -26.34
N GLY A 21 -6.00 8.31 -26.07
CA GLY A 21 -6.43 8.66 -24.73
C GLY A 21 -7.82 9.30 -24.77
N GLY A 22 -8.85 8.54 -24.41
CA GLY A 22 -10.24 9.05 -24.33
C GLY A 22 -11.29 8.13 -24.95
N THR A 23 -11.43 6.91 -24.43
CA THR A 23 -12.41 5.92 -24.89
C THR A 23 -13.75 6.06 -24.17
N LEU A 24 -14.77 6.53 -24.90
CA LEU A 24 -16.16 5.99 -24.96
C LEU A 24 -17.11 7.00 -25.66
N TRP A 25 -16.90 8.30 -25.47
CA TRP A 25 -17.76 9.35 -26.04
C TRP A 25 -17.55 9.58 -27.55
N HIS A 26 -16.30 9.59 -28.01
CA HIS A 26 -15.95 9.87 -29.41
C HIS A 26 -16.47 8.80 -30.39
N GLY A 27 -16.53 7.54 -29.95
CA GLY A 27 -17.05 6.43 -30.75
C GLY A 27 -18.57 6.43 -30.91
N MET A 28 -19.33 7.06 -29.99
CA MET A 28 -20.79 7.18 -30.12
C MET A 28 -21.19 8.32 -31.07
N ILE A 29 -20.43 9.43 -31.06
CA ILE A 29 -20.66 10.57 -31.97
C ILE A 29 -20.37 10.19 -33.43
N ALA A 30 -19.27 9.47 -33.68
CA ALA A 30 -18.93 8.96 -35.01
C ALA A 30 -20.01 7.97 -35.54
N ARG A 31 -20.54 7.10 -34.67
CA ARG A 31 -21.64 6.18 -35.00
C ARG A 31 -22.95 6.90 -35.33
N GLY A 32 -23.33 7.92 -34.54
CA GLY A 32 -24.55 8.70 -34.77
C GLY A 32 -24.54 9.45 -36.11
N LEU A 33 -23.38 10.00 -36.50
CA LEU A 33 -23.22 10.73 -37.76
C LEU A 33 -23.24 9.82 -38.99
N ALA A 34 -22.66 8.62 -38.90
CA ALA A 34 -22.64 7.65 -40.01
C ALA A 34 -24.04 7.08 -40.32
N THR A 35 -24.82 6.72 -39.29
CA THR A 35 -26.18 6.21 -39.48
C THR A 35 -27.15 7.30 -39.97
N ALA A 36 -26.95 8.55 -39.55
CA ALA A 36 -27.73 9.70 -40.03
C ALA A 36 -27.43 10.02 -41.49
N ALA A 37 -26.17 9.93 -41.93
CA ALA A 37 -25.78 10.12 -43.33
C ALA A 37 -26.39 9.06 -44.26
N HIS A 38 -26.39 7.79 -43.84
CA HIS A 38 -26.98 6.70 -44.62
C HIS A 38 -28.50 6.85 -44.78
N ARG A 39 -29.24 7.18 -43.70
CA ARG A 39 -30.70 7.43 -43.76
C ARG A 39 -31.07 8.66 -44.60
N ARG A 40 -30.21 9.68 -44.63
CA ARG A 40 -30.43 10.91 -45.43
C ARG A 40 -30.17 10.66 -46.92
N MET A 41 -29.23 9.79 -47.27
CA MET A 41 -29.03 9.32 -48.63
C MET A 41 -30.23 8.48 -49.12
N SER A 42 -30.69 7.48 -48.36
CA SER A 42 -31.80 6.61 -48.82
C SER A 42 -33.12 7.35 -49.04
N ARG A 43 -33.38 8.47 -48.33
CA ARG A 43 -34.59 9.29 -48.52
C ARG A 43 -34.52 10.26 -49.71
N HIS A 44 -33.34 10.64 -50.19
CA HIS A 44 -33.19 11.58 -51.31
C HIS A 44 -33.28 10.90 -52.69
N TYR A 45 -33.18 9.57 -52.77
CA TYR A 45 -33.25 8.84 -54.05
C TYR A 45 -34.68 8.43 -54.48
N SER A 46 -35.72 8.77 -53.71
CA SER A 46 -37.11 8.34 -53.99
C SER A 46 -37.94 9.32 -54.83
N CYS A 47 -37.46 10.51 -55.21
CA CYS A 47 -38.28 11.40 -56.05
C CYS A 47 -37.45 12.38 -56.91
N ARG A 48 -37.78 12.37 -58.21
CA ARG A 48 -37.43 13.32 -59.29
C ARG A 48 -36.19 13.02 -60.14
N SER A 49 -36.53 12.39 -61.27
CA SER A 49 -36.30 12.88 -62.64
C SER A 49 -34.91 12.76 -63.25
N ALA A 50 -34.88 11.82 -64.20
CA ALA A 50 -33.94 11.63 -65.29
C ALA A 50 -33.37 12.93 -65.89
N THR A 51 -32.06 12.90 -66.13
CA THR A 51 -31.29 13.44 -67.27
C THR A 51 -29.99 14.06 -66.75
N ILE A 52 -28.97 13.22 -66.59
CA ILE A 52 -27.51 13.42 -66.76
C ILE A 52 -26.92 12.06 -66.40
N MET A 53 -26.90 11.14 -67.36
CA MET A 53 -26.32 9.80 -67.22
C MET A 53 -25.30 9.67 -68.34
N GLN A 54 -24.01 9.64 -68.01
CA GLN A 54 -23.04 8.67 -68.55
C GLN A 54 -21.57 8.90 -68.17
N THR A 55 -21.18 9.93 -67.43
CA THR A 55 -19.75 10.14 -67.09
C THR A 55 -19.39 10.28 -65.60
N ASN A 56 -20.36 10.43 -64.70
CA ASN A 56 -20.14 10.38 -63.24
C ASN A 56 -20.29 8.96 -62.65
N ASP A 57 -20.65 7.97 -63.47
CA ASP A 57 -21.08 6.66 -62.98
C ASP A 57 -19.88 5.74 -62.68
N VAL A 58 -18.78 5.84 -63.44
CA VAL A 58 -17.64 4.91 -63.32
C VAL A 58 -16.77 5.22 -62.11
N GLU A 59 -16.44 6.49 -61.86
CA GLU A 59 -15.62 6.91 -60.71
C GLU A 59 -16.38 6.67 -59.40
N THR A 60 -17.67 7.03 -59.38
CA THR A 60 -18.56 6.80 -58.24
C THR A 60 -18.79 5.30 -58.02
N ALA A 61 -18.95 4.50 -59.09
CA ALA A 61 -19.03 3.05 -58.97
C ALA A 61 -17.73 2.41 -58.46
N LYS A 62 -16.55 2.92 -58.86
CA LYS A 62 -15.27 2.48 -58.30
C LYS A 62 -15.13 2.79 -56.81
N GLN A 63 -15.56 3.97 -56.38
CA GLN A 63 -15.58 4.34 -54.96
C GLN A 63 -16.59 3.52 -54.15
N ILE A 64 -17.79 3.28 -54.69
CA ILE A 64 -18.80 2.41 -54.08
C ILE A 64 -18.30 0.96 -54.01
N ALA A 65 -17.63 0.46 -55.05
CA ALA A 65 -17.02 -0.87 -55.06
C ALA A 65 -15.91 -0.99 -54.01
N ALA A 66 -15.07 0.03 -53.85
CA ALA A 66 -14.02 0.07 -52.83
C ALA A 66 -14.60 0.12 -51.40
N VAL A 67 -15.70 0.83 -51.17
CA VAL A 67 -16.40 0.83 -49.87
C VAL A 67 -17.05 -0.54 -49.63
N ASN A 68 -17.75 -1.08 -50.62
CA ASN A 68 -18.42 -2.39 -50.53
C ASN A 68 -17.43 -3.54 -50.34
N SER A 69 -16.17 -3.41 -50.79
CA SER A 69 -15.14 -4.43 -50.54
C SER A 69 -14.68 -4.48 -49.08
N VAL A 70 -14.87 -3.41 -48.29
CA VAL A 70 -14.44 -3.33 -46.87
C VAL A 70 -15.58 -3.67 -45.90
N VAL A 71 -16.84 -3.57 -46.34
CA VAL A 71 -18.02 -3.89 -45.51
C VAL A 71 -17.97 -5.31 -44.91
N PRO A 72 -17.62 -6.38 -45.66
CA PRO A 72 -17.53 -7.73 -45.10
C PRO A 72 -16.47 -7.87 -44.00
N ASP A 73 -15.36 -7.14 -44.12
CA ASP A 73 -14.29 -7.15 -43.11
C ASP A 73 -14.73 -6.43 -41.83
N LEU A 74 -15.48 -5.34 -41.95
CA LEU A 74 -16.09 -4.65 -40.80
C LEU A 74 -17.13 -5.54 -40.10
N GLU A 75 -18.03 -6.19 -40.83
CA GLU A 75 -19.01 -7.12 -40.27
C GLU A 75 -18.32 -8.31 -39.57
N ARG A 76 -17.22 -8.81 -40.14
CA ARG A 76 -16.40 -9.85 -39.53
C ARG A 76 -15.74 -9.38 -38.23
N LEU A 77 -15.18 -8.18 -38.20
CA LEU A 77 -14.60 -7.59 -36.98
C LEU A 77 -15.66 -7.35 -35.91
N GLU A 78 -16.84 -6.87 -36.28
CA GLU A 78 -17.97 -6.72 -35.34
C GLU A 78 -18.40 -8.08 -34.76
N GLY A 79 -18.46 -9.12 -35.60
CA GLY A 79 -18.72 -10.49 -35.15
C GLY A 79 -17.67 -11.00 -34.16
N LEU A 80 -16.38 -10.78 -34.43
CA LEU A 80 -15.28 -11.19 -33.55
C LEU A 80 -15.32 -10.45 -32.20
N VAL A 81 -15.61 -9.14 -32.20
CA VAL A 81 -15.72 -8.34 -30.97
C VAL A 81 -16.95 -8.77 -30.15
N ALA A 82 -18.07 -9.08 -30.81
CA ALA A 82 -19.27 -9.58 -30.14
C ALA A 82 -19.04 -10.96 -29.51
N ASP A 83 -18.31 -11.85 -30.20
CA ASP A 83 -17.94 -13.18 -29.72
C ASP A 83 -16.97 -13.10 -28.52
N GLU A 84 -15.97 -12.21 -28.59
CA GLU A 84 -15.04 -11.97 -27.48
C GLU A 84 -15.78 -11.44 -26.24
N ARG A 85 -16.72 -10.50 -26.44
CA ARG A 85 -17.58 -9.98 -25.37
C ARG A 85 -18.48 -11.06 -24.77
N GLY A 86 -19.08 -11.90 -25.61
CA GLY A 86 -19.90 -13.04 -25.19
C GLY A 86 -19.10 -14.03 -24.35
N THR A 87 -17.85 -14.30 -24.75
CA THR A 87 -16.92 -15.17 -24.02
C THR A 87 -16.58 -14.60 -22.64
N LYS A 88 -16.24 -13.31 -22.54
CA LYS A 88 -15.94 -12.64 -21.26
C LYS A 88 -17.13 -12.66 -20.28
N ILE A 89 -18.33 -12.37 -20.76
CA ILE A 89 -19.56 -12.42 -19.94
C ILE A 89 -19.83 -13.84 -19.45
N THR A 90 -19.62 -14.84 -20.30
CA THR A 90 -19.81 -16.25 -19.94
C THR A 90 -18.81 -16.69 -18.87
N ALA A 91 -17.54 -16.27 -18.98
CA ALA A 91 -16.52 -16.53 -17.96
C ALA A 91 -16.90 -15.93 -16.60
N LEU A 92 -17.38 -14.67 -16.55
CA LEU A 92 -17.85 -14.03 -15.31
C LEU A 92 -19.07 -14.75 -14.70
N LYS A 93 -20.03 -15.17 -15.51
CA LYS A 93 -21.20 -15.96 -15.04
C LYS A 93 -20.77 -17.31 -14.45
N ARG A 94 -19.81 -17.98 -15.08
CA ARG A 94 -19.27 -19.24 -14.56
C ARG A 94 -18.50 -19.04 -13.25
N PHE A 95 -17.74 -17.96 -13.14
CA PHE A 95 -17.00 -17.61 -11.94
C PHE A 95 -17.94 -17.35 -10.76
N THR A 96 -18.96 -16.52 -10.95
CA THR A 96 -19.95 -16.17 -9.91
C THR A 96 -20.82 -17.36 -9.48
N ALA A 97 -21.02 -18.37 -10.33
CA ALA A 97 -21.75 -19.59 -10.02
C ALA A 97 -20.85 -20.74 -9.49
N SER A 98 -19.57 -20.49 -9.25
CA SER A 98 -18.63 -21.53 -8.80
C SER A 98 -18.93 -21.98 -7.37
N THR A 99 -19.10 -23.29 -7.17
CA THR A 99 -19.22 -23.90 -5.84
C THR A 99 -17.92 -23.81 -5.04
N ASP A 100 -16.77 -23.83 -5.72
CA ASP A 100 -15.47 -23.63 -5.08
C ASP A 100 -15.36 -22.20 -4.55
N LEU A 101 -15.83 -21.20 -5.30
CA LEU A 101 -15.89 -19.82 -4.82
C LEU A 101 -16.80 -19.69 -3.60
N ALA A 102 -17.96 -20.36 -3.58
CA ALA A 102 -18.83 -20.40 -2.41
C ALA A 102 -18.13 -21.02 -1.19
N ARG A 103 -17.44 -22.16 -1.36
CA ARG A 103 -16.67 -22.79 -0.27
C ARG A 103 -15.52 -21.91 0.21
N LEU A 104 -14.87 -21.16 -0.68
CA LEU A 104 -13.81 -20.22 -0.30
C LEU A 104 -14.36 -19.09 0.59
N ILE A 105 -15.56 -18.59 0.28
CA ILE A 105 -16.23 -17.57 1.10
C ILE A 105 -16.57 -18.16 2.48
N GLU A 106 -17.15 -19.36 2.54
CA GLU A 106 -17.45 -20.04 3.82
C GLU A 106 -16.19 -20.22 4.68
N LEU A 107 -15.09 -20.75 4.12
CA LEU A 107 -13.83 -20.91 4.83
C LEU A 107 -13.27 -19.58 5.35
N HIS A 108 -13.44 -18.50 4.58
CA HIS A 108 -13.03 -17.17 5.00
C HIS A 108 -13.89 -16.65 6.16
N GLU A 109 -15.21 -16.85 6.09
CA GLU A 109 -16.15 -16.49 7.15
C GLU A 109 -15.90 -17.30 8.43
N GLU A 110 -15.65 -18.61 8.32
CA GLU A 110 -15.26 -19.48 9.43
C GLU A 110 -13.98 -18.99 10.13
N LEU A 111 -13.00 -18.50 9.36
CA LEU A 111 -11.76 -17.91 9.91
C LEU A 111 -12.02 -16.57 10.61
N LEU A 112 -12.91 -15.73 10.07
CA LEU A 112 -13.26 -14.43 10.65
C LEU A 112 -14.14 -14.54 11.89
N ALA A 113 -15.01 -15.56 11.95
CA ALA A 113 -15.93 -15.81 13.06
C ALA A 113 -15.22 -16.27 14.35
N GLN A 114 -14.00 -16.79 14.25
CA GLN A 114 -13.21 -17.16 15.43
C GLN A 114 -12.76 -15.90 16.18
N VAL A 115 -13.00 -15.89 17.50
CA VAL A 115 -12.53 -14.83 18.38
C VAL A 115 -11.00 -14.87 18.43
N ASP A 116 -10.37 -13.77 18.02
CA ASP A 116 -8.94 -13.55 18.06
C ASP A 116 -8.64 -12.44 19.09
N ILE A 117 -8.03 -12.82 20.22
CA ILE A 117 -7.72 -11.88 21.29
C ILE A 117 -6.71 -10.81 20.85
N PHE A 118 -5.80 -11.11 19.93
CA PHE A 118 -4.81 -10.14 19.43
C PHE A 118 -5.44 -9.10 18.51
N GLN A 119 -6.49 -9.48 17.77
CA GLN A 119 -7.32 -8.55 17.02
C GLN A 119 -8.16 -7.67 17.96
N VAL A 120 -8.80 -8.26 18.97
CA VAL A 120 -9.58 -7.50 19.97
C VAL A 120 -8.72 -6.45 20.68
N LEU A 121 -7.46 -6.78 20.96
CA LEU A 121 -6.50 -5.87 21.59
C LEU A 121 -5.84 -4.88 20.61
N GLY A 122 -6.07 -5.02 19.29
CA GLY A 122 -5.45 -4.15 18.28
C GLY A 122 -3.94 -4.35 18.11
N VAL A 123 -3.39 -5.49 18.53
CA VAL A 123 -1.94 -5.76 18.55
C VAL A 123 -1.48 -6.74 17.48
N GLY A 124 -2.41 -7.36 16.75
CA GLY A 124 -2.13 -8.45 15.81
C GLY A 124 -1.27 -8.08 14.59
N SER A 125 -1.04 -6.79 14.32
CA SER A 125 -0.21 -6.31 13.20
C SER A 125 1.09 -5.63 13.64
N SER A 126 1.37 -5.55 14.94
CA SER A 126 2.52 -4.79 15.42
C SER A 126 3.76 -5.67 15.56
N GLU A 127 4.85 -5.34 14.85
CA GLU A 127 6.13 -6.04 14.92
C GLU A 127 6.61 -6.21 16.37
N LEU A 128 6.51 -5.14 17.17
CA LEU A 128 6.85 -5.16 18.60
C LEU A 128 6.05 -6.17 19.41
N HIS A 129 4.75 -6.33 19.13
CA HIS A 129 3.91 -7.29 19.83
C HIS A 129 4.20 -8.73 19.41
N HIS A 130 4.50 -8.96 18.13
CA HIS A 130 4.97 -10.26 17.65
C HIS A 130 6.31 -10.64 18.29
N SER A 131 7.25 -9.69 18.40
CA SER A 131 8.53 -9.90 19.07
C SER A 131 8.37 -10.19 20.57
N ARG A 132 7.46 -9.48 21.25
CA ARG A 132 7.10 -9.77 22.66
C ARG A 132 6.56 -11.18 22.85
N PHE A 133 5.63 -11.60 22.01
CA PHE A 133 5.04 -12.93 22.11
C PHE A 133 6.06 -14.03 21.82
N LEU A 134 6.91 -13.84 20.81
CA LEU A 134 7.99 -14.77 20.49
C LEU A 134 9.04 -14.83 21.60
N ALA A 135 9.45 -13.69 22.16
CA ALA A 135 10.37 -13.64 23.30
C ALA A 135 9.80 -14.34 24.55
N TRP A 136 8.49 -14.18 24.81
CA TRP A 136 7.81 -14.91 25.87
C TRP A 136 7.92 -16.43 25.68
N LEU A 137 7.76 -16.94 24.46
CA LEU A 137 7.91 -18.39 24.18
C LEU A 137 9.36 -18.88 24.22
N LEU A 138 10.32 -18.02 23.86
CA LEU A 138 11.75 -18.37 23.83
C LEU A 138 12.39 -18.39 25.23
N ASP A 139 11.76 -17.80 26.23
CA ASP A 139 12.31 -17.66 27.58
C ASP A 139 11.93 -18.86 28.47
N PRO A 140 12.89 -19.72 28.87
CA PRO A 140 12.60 -20.90 29.69
C PRO A 140 11.98 -20.61 31.06
N HIS A 141 12.01 -19.36 31.51
CA HIS A 141 11.54 -18.92 32.83
C HIS A 141 10.14 -18.32 32.82
N GLN A 142 9.51 -18.20 31.65
CA GLN A 142 8.19 -17.58 31.55
C GLN A 142 7.06 -18.52 31.97
N THR A 143 5.89 -17.91 32.13
CA THR A 143 4.67 -18.55 32.66
C THR A 143 4.00 -19.56 31.71
N HIS A 144 4.56 -19.79 30.50
CA HIS A 144 4.02 -20.79 29.57
C HIS A 144 4.25 -22.24 30.02
N GLY A 145 5.19 -22.50 30.93
CA GLY A 145 5.42 -23.84 31.49
C GLY A 145 6.04 -24.85 30.52
N LEU A 146 6.67 -24.38 29.44
CA LEU A 146 7.34 -25.23 28.43
C LEU A 146 8.82 -25.48 28.75
N GLY A 147 9.35 -24.83 29.78
CA GLY A 147 10.80 -24.76 30.01
C GLY A 147 11.51 -24.31 28.73
N ASP A 148 12.61 -24.98 28.40
CA ASP A 148 13.42 -24.67 27.22
C ASP A 148 12.98 -25.38 25.92
N TYR A 149 11.81 -26.03 25.90
CA TYR A 149 11.38 -26.83 24.74
C TYR A 149 11.24 -26.00 23.46
N PHE A 150 10.49 -24.89 23.53
CA PHE A 150 10.26 -24.03 22.37
C PHE A 150 11.58 -23.39 21.91
N LEU A 151 12.39 -22.91 22.85
CA LEU A 151 13.72 -22.37 22.59
C LEU A 151 14.62 -23.38 21.85
N LYS A 152 14.71 -24.62 22.35
CA LYS A 152 15.50 -25.68 21.72
C LYS A 152 15.01 -25.99 20.31
N SER A 153 13.71 -26.11 20.12
CA SER A 153 13.12 -26.36 18.79
C SER A 153 13.42 -25.21 17.82
N PHE A 154 13.30 -23.97 18.27
CA PHE A 154 13.62 -22.79 17.47
C PHE A 154 15.10 -22.70 17.10
N LEU A 155 16.00 -22.84 18.07
CA LEU A 155 17.44 -22.83 17.82
C LEU A 155 17.85 -24.02 16.94
N PHE A 156 17.27 -25.19 17.13
CA PHE A 156 17.60 -26.37 16.33
C PHE A 156 17.27 -26.16 14.86
N GLN A 157 16.08 -25.65 14.54
CA GLN A 157 15.70 -25.36 13.16
C GLN A 157 16.59 -24.28 12.55
N THR A 158 16.77 -23.16 13.24
CA THR A 158 17.52 -22.02 12.71
C THR A 158 19.01 -22.31 12.59
N CYS A 159 19.64 -22.98 13.56
CA CYS A 159 21.04 -23.38 13.47
C CYS A 159 21.27 -24.47 12.41
N THR A 160 20.30 -25.34 12.16
CA THR A 160 20.40 -26.33 11.07
C THR A 160 20.50 -25.62 9.72
N LYS A 161 19.62 -24.63 9.47
CA LYS A 161 19.69 -23.80 8.26
C LYS A 161 20.97 -22.98 8.19
N ALA A 162 21.43 -22.44 9.31
CA ALA A 162 22.69 -21.71 9.38
C ALA A 162 23.87 -22.59 8.93
N VAL A 163 23.98 -23.81 9.45
CA VAL A 163 25.02 -24.77 9.04
C VAL A 163 24.92 -25.13 7.56
N GLU A 164 23.70 -25.37 7.04
CA GLU A 164 23.48 -25.66 5.61
C GLU A 164 23.92 -24.49 4.71
N ALA A 165 23.78 -23.25 5.19
CA ALA A 165 24.22 -22.03 4.52
C ALA A 165 25.68 -21.65 4.81
N GLY A 166 26.42 -22.41 5.63
CA GLY A 166 27.80 -22.09 6.01
C GLY A 166 27.95 -20.91 6.98
N LEU A 167 26.88 -20.55 7.69
CA LEU A 167 26.81 -19.41 8.60
C LEU A 167 27.26 -19.78 10.03
N PRO A 168 27.81 -18.83 10.79
CA PRO A 168 28.17 -19.05 12.19
C PRO A 168 26.93 -19.30 13.05
N CYS A 169 26.97 -20.37 13.85
CA CYS A 169 25.97 -20.69 14.85
C CYS A 169 26.52 -21.75 15.82
N VAL A 170 25.76 -22.05 16.88
CA VAL A 170 26.03 -23.23 17.70
C VAL A 170 25.66 -24.49 16.90
N ALA A 171 26.51 -25.52 16.96
CA ALA A 171 26.24 -26.77 16.24
C ALA A 171 24.86 -27.36 16.65
N PRO A 172 23.98 -27.73 15.70
CA PRO A 172 22.62 -28.21 16.01
C PRO A 172 22.60 -29.40 16.99
N SER A 173 23.57 -30.30 16.89
CA SER A 173 23.71 -31.46 17.79
C SER A 173 23.95 -31.08 19.25
N ARG A 174 24.51 -29.90 19.53
CA ARG A 174 24.78 -29.42 20.89
C ARG A 174 23.56 -28.80 21.56
N ILE A 175 22.55 -28.37 20.81
CA ILE A 175 21.40 -27.63 21.35
C ILE A 175 20.66 -28.41 22.43
N HIS A 176 20.50 -29.73 22.25
CA HIS A 176 19.86 -30.59 23.25
C HIS A 176 20.76 -30.92 24.45
N THR A 177 22.07 -30.72 24.34
CA THR A 177 23.05 -30.99 25.41
C THR A 177 23.36 -29.77 26.27
N ILE A 178 23.10 -28.56 25.76
CA ILE A 178 23.29 -27.32 26.51
C ILE A 178 22.21 -27.21 27.60
N ASP A 179 22.65 -26.76 28.78
CA ASP A 179 21.78 -26.36 29.88
C ASP A 179 21.28 -24.93 29.64
N TRP A 180 20.00 -24.81 29.25
CA TRP A 180 19.35 -23.54 28.95
C TRP A 180 18.66 -22.89 30.15
N SER A 181 18.77 -23.48 31.34
CA SER A 181 18.13 -22.96 32.56
C SER A 181 18.71 -21.64 33.09
N GLY A 182 19.83 -21.16 32.53
CA GLY A 182 20.42 -19.86 32.84
C GLY A 182 20.34 -18.86 31.69
N THR A 183 19.33 -19.00 30.82
CA THR A 183 19.22 -18.21 29.59
C THR A 183 18.44 -16.93 29.86
N GLU A 184 19.00 -15.80 29.46
CA GLU A 184 18.36 -14.48 29.50
C GLU A 184 17.75 -14.17 28.13
N VAL A 185 16.46 -13.83 28.07
CA VAL A 185 15.80 -13.34 26.84
C VAL A 185 15.38 -11.89 27.04
N LEU A 186 15.88 -11.00 26.18
CA LEU A 186 15.71 -9.55 26.32
C LEU A 186 15.14 -8.95 25.03
N LEU A 187 14.20 -8.03 25.20
CA LEU A 187 13.56 -7.28 24.11
C LEU A 187 14.19 -5.90 23.96
N GLU A 188 14.32 -5.44 22.71
CA GLU A 188 14.77 -4.08 22.33
C GLU A 188 16.10 -3.64 22.97
N ARG A 189 16.87 -4.58 23.51
CA ARG A 189 18.13 -4.32 24.18
C ARG A 189 19.20 -4.20 23.12
N ASP A 190 19.98 -3.12 23.19
CA ASP A 190 21.00 -2.82 22.19
C ASP A 190 20.42 -2.64 20.78
N ARG A 191 19.14 -2.22 20.71
CA ARG A 191 18.30 -2.05 19.50
C ARG A 191 17.94 -3.35 18.77
N ILE A 192 18.21 -4.52 19.34
CA ILE A 192 17.87 -5.81 18.75
C ILE A 192 16.47 -6.21 19.20
N ASP A 193 15.61 -6.68 18.30
CA ASP A 193 14.22 -7.04 18.61
C ASP A 193 14.15 -8.10 19.72
N ILE A 194 14.89 -9.21 19.57
CA ILE A 194 15.01 -10.26 20.60
C ILE A 194 16.47 -10.71 20.71
N ARG A 195 17.01 -10.71 21.93
CA ARG A 195 18.32 -11.31 22.24
C ARG A 195 18.19 -12.43 23.25
N VAL A 196 18.68 -13.60 22.88
CA VAL A 196 18.83 -14.78 23.74
C VAL A 196 20.30 -14.91 24.13
N LEU A 197 20.60 -14.93 25.42
CA LEU A 197 21.95 -15.00 25.96
C LEU A 197 22.08 -16.13 26.97
N ASN A 198 22.99 -17.07 26.72
CA ASN A 198 23.39 -18.07 27.69
C ASN A 198 24.88 -17.91 28.01
N ARG A 199 25.18 -17.32 29.18
CA ARG A 199 26.56 -16.99 29.59
C ARG A 199 27.39 -18.24 29.88
N LYS A 200 26.77 -19.27 30.48
CA LYS A 200 27.44 -20.52 30.85
C LYS A 200 27.89 -21.30 29.62
N ALA A 201 27.04 -21.37 28.61
CA ALA A 201 27.33 -22.02 27.33
C ALA A 201 28.10 -21.10 26.36
N ARG A 202 28.23 -19.81 26.66
CA ARG A 202 28.83 -18.77 25.80
C ARG A 202 28.14 -18.68 24.44
N VAL A 203 26.81 -18.66 24.43
CA VAL A 203 25.99 -18.54 23.21
C VAL A 203 25.20 -17.23 23.24
N VAL A 204 25.19 -16.52 22.11
CA VAL A 204 24.30 -15.38 21.84
C VAL A 204 23.50 -15.67 20.58
N CYS A 205 22.18 -15.55 20.65
CA CYS A 205 21.31 -15.53 19.49
C CYS A 205 20.58 -14.19 19.42
N ALA A 206 20.65 -13.53 18.27
CA ALA A 206 19.89 -12.31 17.98
C ALA A 206 18.84 -12.62 16.91
N VAL A 207 17.61 -12.23 17.17
CA VAL A 207 16.51 -12.32 16.21
C VAL A 207 16.08 -10.91 15.88
N GLU A 208 16.21 -10.54 14.60
CA GLU A 208 15.56 -9.37 14.03
C GLU A 208 14.26 -9.84 13.38
N ASN A 209 13.13 -9.24 13.76
CA ASN A 209 11.81 -9.71 13.40
C ASN A 209 11.04 -8.64 12.61
N LYS A 210 10.74 -8.93 11.34
CA LYS A 210 9.99 -8.04 10.43
C LYS A 210 8.66 -8.67 10.06
N ILE A 211 7.60 -7.87 9.96
CA ILE A 211 6.25 -8.34 9.58
C ILE A 211 5.73 -7.59 8.36
N TRP A 212 5.91 -6.27 8.28
CA TRP A 212 5.32 -5.45 7.21
C TRP A 212 6.33 -4.64 6.42
N ALA A 213 7.44 -4.24 7.05
CA ALA A 213 8.46 -3.44 6.40
C ALA A 213 9.63 -4.32 5.91
N PRO A 214 10.20 -4.04 4.72
CA PRO A 214 11.53 -4.52 4.40
C PRO A 214 12.57 -3.91 5.36
N GLU A 215 13.75 -4.51 5.42
CA GLU A 215 14.89 -4.08 6.26
C GLU A 215 15.07 -2.55 6.31
N GLY A 216 15.23 -2.00 7.52
CA GLY A 216 15.50 -0.58 7.73
C GLY A 216 16.93 -0.23 7.31
N ILE A 217 17.08 0.72 6.39
CA ILE A 217 18.37 1.31 6.03
C ILE A 217 18.55 2.57 6.89
N GLY A 218 19.68 2.72 7.57
CA GLY A 218 20.00 3.95 8.32
C GLY A 218 20.25 5.13 7.38
N GLU A 219 20.25 6.35 7.93
CA GLU A 219 20.50 7.60 7.18
C GLU A 219 21.85 7.60 6.42
N ASP A 220 22.81 6.77 6.86
CA ASP A 220 24.17 6.66 6.30
C ASP A 220 24.33 5.49 5.30
N GLU A 221 23.25 4.89 4.79
CA GLU A 221 23.24 3.65 3.97
C GLU A 221 23.81 2.39 4.67
N VAL A 222 24.22 2.51 5.94
CA VAL A 222 24.67 1.38 6.76
C VAL A 222 23.46 0.53 7.16
N SER A 223 23.53 -0.78 6.91
CA SER A 223 22.48 -1.70 7.33
C SER A 223 22.38 -1.74 8.85
N GLN A 224 21.14 -1.73 9.33
CA GLN A 224 20.75 -1.98 10.71
C GLN A 224 21.33 -3.32 11.23
N LEU A 225 21.34 -4.36 10.38
CA LEU A 225 21.86 -5.69 10.70
C LEU A 225 23.37 -5.70 10.94
N TYR A 226 24.13 -4.95 10.14
CA TYR A 226 25.57 -4.77 10.35
C TYR A 226 25.85 -4.15 11.72
N GLY A 227 25.14 -3.07 12.08
CA GLY A 227 25.32 -2.39 13.35
C GLY A 227 25.05 -3.28 14.57
N TYR A 228 24.06 -4.18 14.47
CA TYR A 228 23.75 -5.15 15.52
C TYR A 228 24.84 -6.19 15.70
N ARG A 229 25.32 -6.74 14.58
CA ARG A 229 26.39 -7.74 14.58
C ARG A 229 27.66 -7.19 15.22
N THR A 230 28.14 -6.04 14.75
CA THR A 230 29.36 -5.41 15.29
C THR A 230 29.24 -5.16 16.79
N ARG A 231 28.10 -4.65 17.24
CA ARG A 231 27.86 -4.39 18.67
C ARG A 231 27.88 -5.69 19.50
N LEU A 232 27.29 -6.78 19.01
CA LEU A 232 27.29 -8.05 19.75
C LEU A 232 28.68 -8.69 19.79
N GLU A 233 29.43 -8.62 18.68
CA GLU A 233 30.83 -9.09 18.62
C GLU A 233 31.72 -8.35 19.63
N GLU A 234 31.52 -7.05 19.80
CA GLU A 234 32.22 -6.23 20.80
C GLU A 234 31.82 -6.58 22.25
N LEU A 235 30.52 -6.78 22.49
CA LEU A 235 30.00 -7.06 23.84
C LEU A 235 30.31 -8.48 24.33
N PHE A 236 30.39 -9.45 23.43
CA PHE A 236 30.54 -10.87 23.76
C PHE A 236 31.69 -11.53 22.99
N PRO A 237 32.93 -11.07 23.17
CA PRO A 237 34.08 -11.61 22.45
C PRO A 237 34.26 -13.12 22.72
N GLY A 238 34.35 -13.89 21.64
CA GLY A 238 34.52 -15.35 21.68
C GLY A 238 33.27 -16.12 22.14
N TYR A 239 32.08 -15.54 22.08
CA TYR A 239 30.83 -16.29 22.16
C TYR A 239 30.48 -16.88 20.80
N GLU A 240 29.75 -18.00 20.79
CA GLU A 240 29.13 -18.52 19.58
C GLU A 240 27.93 -17.63 19.23
N MET A 241 28.02 -16.96 18.08
CA MET A 241 27.00 -16.03 17.59
C MET A 241 26.06 -16.74 16.64
N HIS A 242 24.76 -16.49 16.78
CA HIS A 242 23.74 -16.91 15.84
C HIS A 242 22.83 -15.72 15.54
N TYR A 243 22.75 -15.30 14.28
CA TYR A 243 21.93 -14.18 13.86
C TYR A 243 20.78 -14.69 13.00
N VAL A 244 19.55 -14.33 13.34
CA VAL A 244 18.33 -14.79 12.65
C VAL A 244 17.55 -13.58 12.15
N PHE A 245 17.32 -13.56 10.84
CA PHE A 245 16.44 -12.58 10.20
C PHE A 245 15.10 -13.26 9.91
N LEU A 246 14.10 -12.95 10.75
CA LEU A 246 12.76 -13.54 10.70
C LEU A 246 11.80 -12.61 9.95
N SER A 247 11.11 -13.14 8.93
CA SER A 247 10.09 -12.41 8.17
C SER A 247 8.93 -13.31 7.76
N PRO A 248 7.78 -12.81 7.26
CA PRO A 248 6.64 -13.65 6.90
C PRO A 248 7.00 -14.74 5.87
N THR A 249 7.82 -14.38 4.88
CA THR A 249 8.14 -15.23 3.72
C THR A 249 9.61 -15.67 3.65
N GLY A 250 10.47 -15.22 4.57
CA GLY A 250 11.91 -15.51 4.52
C GLY A 250 12.64 -14.64 3.50
N MET A 251 12.41 -13.33 3.57
CA MET A 251 13.14 -12.34 2.77
C MET A 251 14.63 -12.38 3.11
N SER A 252 15.50 -12.28 2.10
CA SER A 252 16.93 -12.14 2.32
C SER A 252 17.28 -10.72 2.79
N PRO A 253 18.33 -10.55 3.63
CA PRO A 253 18.93 -9.24 3.87
C PRO A 253 19.26 -8.53 2.56
N ARG A 254 19.09 -7.21 2.53
CA ARG A 254 19.34 -6.39 1.32
C ARG A 254 20.81 -6.45 0.93
N ASN A 255 21.69 -6.24 1.90
CA ASN A 255 23.14 -6.18 1.68
C ASN A 255 23.77 -7.57 1.62
N GLU A 256 24.72 -7.75 0.71
CA GLU A 256 25.44 -9.02 0.51
C GLU A 256 26.23 -9.43 1.75
N SER A 257 26.89 -8.48 2.42
CA SER A 257 27.63 -8.75 3.67
C SER A 257 26.75 -9.29 4.79
N ASP A 258 25.48 -8.88 4.86
CA ASP A 258 24.56 -9.35 5.90
C ASP A 258 24.02 -10.74 5.56
N ARG A 259 23.90 -11.10 4.28
CA ARG A 259 23.55 -12.47 3.85
C ARG A 259 24.59 -13.51 4.25
N GLU A 260 25.84 -13.10 4.44
CA GLU A 260 26.93 -13.98 4.90
C GLU A 260 26.94 -14.22 6.42
N HIS A 261 26.07 -13.53 7.17
CA HIS A 261 26.06 -13.62 8.63
C HIS A 261 24.67 -13.93 9.22
N TRP A 262 23.59 -13.56 8.53
CA TRP A 262 22.23 -13.68 9.02
C TRP A 262 21.50 -14.87 8.40
N THR A 263 21.05 -15.77 9.27
CA THR A 263 20.21 -16.91 8.89
C THR A 263 18.81 -16.41 8.56
N VAL A 264 18.38 -16.62 7.31
CA VAL A 264 17.02 -16.29 6.87
C VAL A 264 16.04 -17.32 7.40
N GLU A 265 15.00 -16.85 8.11
CA GLU A 265 13.93 -17.69 8.62
C GLU A 265 12.55 -17.07 8.35
N ASN A 266 11.51 -17.91 8.39
CA ASN A 266 10.14 -17.47 8.19
C ASN A 266 9.14 -17.93 9.25
N TYR A 267 8.00 -17.25 9.26
CA TYR A 267 6.92 -17.55 10.21
C TYR A 267 6.25 -18.91 9.99
N SER A 268 6.39 -19.55 8.82
CA SER A 268 5.93 -20.93 8.62
C SER A 268 6.70 -21.91 9.51
N THR A 269 8.01 -21.70 9.71
CA THR A 269 8.82 -22.49 10.65
C THR A 269 8.36 -22.24 12.09
N VAL A 270 8.14 -20.98 12.47
CA VAL A 270 7.66 -20.61 13.82
C VAL A 270 6.30 -21.25 14.11
N LEU A 271 5.35 -21.15 13.17
CA LEU A 271 4.02 -21.75 13.27
C LEU A 271 4.12 -23.27 13.45
N LYS A 272 4.95 -23.95 12.65
CA LYS A 272 5.17 -25.39 12.78
C LYS A 272 5.68 -25.76 14.17
N ILE A 273 6.64 -25.00 14.72
CA ILE A 273 7.15 -25.24 16.08
C ILE A 273 6.03 -25.00 17.10
N MET A 274 5.23 -23.95 16.95
CA MET A 274 4.09 -23.66 17.84
C MET A 274 3.07 -24.79 17.84
N GLU A 275 2.73 -25.35 16.69
CA GLU A 275 1.77 -26.45 16.58
C GLU A 275 2.31 -27.73 17.20
N GLN A 276 3.56 -28.09 16.90
CA GLN A 276 4.24 -29.22 17.53
C GLN A 276 4.36 -29.05 19.06
N THR A 277 4.53 -27.81 19.52
CA THR A 277 4.57 -27.48 20.94
C THR A 277 3.18 -27.59 21.58
N ALA A 278 2.15 -27.12 20.89
CA ALA A 278 0.77 -27.20 21.37
C ALA A 278 0.26 -28.64 21.49
N GLU A 279 0.72 -29.53 20.60
CA GLU A 279 0.46 -30.97 20.59
C GLU A 279 1.27 -31.74 21.64
N HIS A 280 2.29 -31.12 22.23
CA HIS A 280 3.09 -31.77 23.26
C HIS A 280 2.25 -32.02 24.53
N THR A 281 2.09 -33.30 24.88
CA THR A 281 1.26 -33.78 26.01
C THR A 281 2.04 -33.96 27.31
N GLY A 282 3.12 -33.21 27.51
CA GLY A 282 3.88 -33.20 28.75
C GLY A 282 3.05 -32.67 29.93
N THR A 283 3.23 -33.28 31.11
CA THR A 283 2.44 -33.04 32.35
C THR A 283 2.54 -31.64 32.97
N SER A 284 3.32 -30.72 32.39
CA SER A 284 3.53 -29.36 32.90
C SER A 284 3.05 -28.24 31.96
N PHE A 285 2.48 -28.58 30.79
CA PHE A 285 2.07 -27.57 29.85
C PHE A 285 0.74 -26.94 30.28
N ASN A 286 0.78 -25.64 30.57
CA ASN A 286 -0.39 -24.88 30.99
C ASN A 286 -1.43 -24.83 29.87
N GLU A 287 -2.68 -25.27 30.13
CA GLU A 287 -3.77 -25.22 29.14
C GLU A 287 -4.06 -23.79 28.66
N ASP A 288 -3.84 -22.77 29.51
CA ASP A 288 -3.97 -21.37 29.11
C ASP A 288 -2.88 -20.98 28.09
N ALA A 289 -1.66 -21.46 28.30
CA ALA A 289 -0.56 -21.26 27.35
C ALA A 289 -0.80 -22.00 26.04
N ARG A 290 -1.39 -23.21 26.10
CA ARG A 290 -1.84 -23.95 24.90
C ARG A 290 -2.92 -23.19 24.15
N ALA A 291 -3.91 -22.64 24.85
CA ALA A 291 -4.96 -21.83 24.26
C ALA A 291 -4.38 -20.58 23.59
N LEU A 292 -3.46 -19.87 24.26
CA LEU A 292 -2.76 -18.70 23.72
C LEU A 292 -1.91 -19.03 22.48
N LEU A 293 -1.21 -20.16 22.48
CA LEU A 293 -0.45 -20.63 21.32
C LEU A 293 -1.35 -20.89 20.10
N ARG A 294 -2.50 -21.54 20.32
CA ARG A 294 -3.50 -21.77 19.26
C ARG A 294 -4.10 -20.46 18.74
N GLN A 295 -4.40 -19.53 19.65
CA GLN A 295 -4.89 -18.20 19.32
C GLN A 295 -3.87 -17.42 18.48
N TYR A 296 -2.60 -17.42 18.87
CA TYR A 296 -1.56 -16.73 18.12
C TYR A 296 -1.30 -17.37 16.76
N ALA A 297 -1.29 -18.71 16.68
CA ALA A 297 -1.22 -19.44 15.41
C ALA A 297 -2.36 -19.05 14.46
N MET A 298 -3.58 -18.87 14.98
CA MET A 298 -4.71 -18.35 14.22
C MET A 298 -4.48 -16.89 13.78
N THR A 299 -3.99 -16.01 14.65
CA THR A 299 -3.66 -14.62 14.31
C THR A 299 -2.65 -14.53 13.16
N LEU A 300 -1.59 -15.35 13.20
CA LEU A 300 -0.58 -15.40 12.13
C LEU A 300 -1.19 -15.77 10.77
N ARG A 301 -2.16 -16.69 10.74
CA ARG A 301 -2.88 -17.08 9.52
C ARG A 301 -3.84 -15.99 9.06
N ARG A 302 -4.66 -15.47 9.99
CA ARG A 302 -5.68 -14.44 9.72
C ARG A 302 -5.06 -13.17 9.17
N ASN A 303 -3.91 -12.76 9.72
CA ASN A 303 -3.19 -11.56 9.30
C ASN A 303 -2.26 -11.80 8.10
N LYS A 304 -2.35 -12.96 7.45
CA LYS A 304 -1.57 -13.32 6.26
C LYS A 304 -0.05 -13.28 6.47
N ILE A 305 0.40 -13.46 7.72
CA ILE A 305 1.83 -13.56 8.08
C ILE A 305 2.36 -14.94 7.69
N VAL A 306 1.54 -15.99 7.82
CA VAL A 306 1.87 -17.32 7.32
C VAL A 306 0.97 -17.67 6.15
N LEU A 307 1.60 -17.91 4.99
CA LEU A 307 0.95 -18.46 3.81
C LEU A 307 1.24 -19.97 3.77
N ASP A 308 0.35 -20.76 4.38
CA ASP A 308 0.48 -22.21 4.32
C ASP A 308 -0.12 -22.74 3.02
N ALA A 309 0.75 -22.99 2.04
CA ALA A 309 0.41 -23.47 0.70
C ALA A 309 -0.39 -24.79 0.70
N ASN A 310 -0.40 -25.53 1.82
CA ASN A 310 -1.09 -26.82 1.94
C ASN A 310 -2.46 -26.72 2.63
N THR A 311 -2.90 -25.53 3.04
CA THR A 311 -4.26 -25.36 3.59
C THR A 311 -5.32 -25.57 2.52
N GLU A 312 -6.50 -26.07 2.95
CA GLU A 312 -7.69 -26.15 2.09
C GLU A 312 -7.95 -24.81 1.40
N LEU A 313 -7.82 -23.70 2.15
CA LEU A 313 -7.96 -22.33 1.64
C LEU A 313 -7.00 -22.04 0.48
N GLN A 314 -5.70 -22.27 0.63
CA GLN A 314 -4.72 -21.97 -0.43
C GLN A 314 -4.90 -22.88 -1.66
N GLN A 315 -5.19 -24.16 -1.45
CA GLN A 315 -5.48 -25.10 -2.54
C GLN A 315 -6.71 -24.66 -3.32
N LEU A 316 -7.76 -24.21 -2.62
CA LEU A 316 -8.99 -23.73 -3.21
C LEU A 316 -8.80 -22.41 -3.97
N VAL A 317 -8.07 -21.44 -3.40
CA VAL A 317 -7.70 -20.19 -4.07
C VAL A 317 -6.96 -20.48 -5.39
N ARG A 318 -5.96 -21.38 -5.35
CA ARG A 318 -5.20 -21.77 -6.55
C ARG A 318 -6.10 -22.43 -7.59
N LYS A 319 -6.97 -23.37 -7.17
CA LYS A 319 -7.91 -24.05 -8.05
C LYS A 319 -8.85 -23.05 -8.74
N ILE A 320 -9.45 -22.15 -7.97
CA ILE A 320 -10.34 -21.10 -8.48
C ILE A 320 -9.61 -20.21 -9.50
N TYR A 321 -8.39 -19.77 -9.20
CA TYR A 321 -7.62 -18.96 -10.13
C TYR A 321 -7.36 -19.68 -11.45
N LEU A 322 -6.95 -20.96 -11.41
CA LEU A 322 -6.67 -21.74 -12.62
C LEU A 322 -7.94 -22.01 -13.45
N GLU A 323 -9.06 -22.32 -12.80
CA GLU A 323 -10.33 -22.63 -13.48
C GLU A 323 -11.03 -21.38 -14.03
N HIS A 324 -10.87 -20.23 -13.38
CA HIS A 324 -11.60 -18.98 -13.68
C HIS A 324 -10.67 -17.84 -14.09
N ARG A 325 -9.46 -18.16 -14.56
CA ARG A 325 -8.41 -17.18 -14.91
C ARG A 325 -8.94 -16.03 -15.77
N GLN A 326 -9.72 -16.31 -16.81
CA GLN A 326 -10.24 -15.28 -17.70
C GLN A 326 -11.12 -14.25 -16.97
N ALA A 327 -11.96 -14.69 -16.04
CA ALA A 327 -12.82 -13.81 -15.27
C ALA A 327 -12.01 -13.00 -14.25
N ILE A 328 -11.06 -13.62 -13.56
CA ILE A 328 -10.22 -12.97 -12.55
C ILE A 328 -9.28 -11.95 -13.18
N GLU A 329 -8.60 -12.30 -14.28
CA GLU A 329 -7.75 -11.36 -15.02
C GLU A 329 -8.56 -10.17 -15.54
N LEU A 330 -9.81 -10.39 -15.98
CA LEU A 330 -10.71 -9.31 -16.38
C LEU A 330 -11.04 -8.39 -15.19
N ILE A 331 -11.32 -8.94 -14.00
CA ILE A 331 -11.53 -8.17 -12.77
C ILE A 331 -10.29 -7.38 -12.41
N ILE A 332 -9.10 -8.00 -12.40
CA ILE A 332 -7.83 -7.36 -12.08
C ILE A 332 -7.54 -6.21 -13.05
N GLN A 333 -7.80 -6.40 -14.35
CA GLN A 333 -7.59 -5.39 -15.37
C GLN A 333 -8.49 -4.16 -15.20
N HIS A 334 -9.69 -4.33 -14.63
CA HIS A 334 -10.68 -3.27 -14.46
C HIS A 334 -10.88 -2.89 -13.00
N LYS A 335 -9.98 -3.32 -12.09
CA LYS A 335 -10.07 -2.93 -10.68
C LYS A 335 -9.81 -1.42 -10.57
N PRO A 336 -10.59 -0.68 -9.77
CA PRO A 336 -10.38 0.76 -9.62
C PRO A 336 -9.00 1.03 -9.03
N ASP A 337 -8.38 2.11 -9.49
CA ASP A 337 -7.19 2.66 -8.84
C ASP A 337 -7.66 3.74 -7.86
N ILE A 338 -8.23 3.25 -6.75
CA ILE A 338 -8.82 4.10 -5.72
C ILE A 338 -7.86 5.21 -5.28
N ARG A 339 -6.55 4.94 -5.23
CA ARG A 339 -5.56 5.96 -4.86
C ARG A 339 -5.47 7.05 -5.92
N ALA A 340 -5.25 6.67 -7.17
CA ALA A 340 -5.12 7.64 -8.26
C ALA A 340 -6.40 8.46 -8.41
N GLU A 341 -7.55 7.79 -8.37
CA GLU A 341 -8.87 8.42 -8.48
C GLU A 341 -9.16 9.35 -7.29
N ALA A 342 -8.83 8.94 -6.05
CA ALA A 342 -8.97 9.80 -4.87
C ALA A 342 -8.10 11.06 -5.00
N LYS A 343 -6.84 10.89 -5.42
CA LYS A 343 -5.91 12.02 -5.65
C LYS A 343 -6.49 13.01 -6.65
N ASP A 344 -7.10 12.52 -7.72
CA ASP A 344 -7.73 13.37 -8.73
C ASP A 344 -8.87 14.20 -8.14
N ILE A 345 -9.76 13.58 -7.37
CA ILE A 345 -10.87 14.26 -6.67
C ILE A 345 -10.34 15.31 -5.68
N PHE A 346 -9.37 14.96 -4.84
CA PHE A 346 -8.76 15.91 -3.90
C PHE A 346 -8.07 17.06 -4.63
N ARG A 347 -7.36 16.80 -5.73
CA ARG A 347 -6.65 17.82 -6.50
C ARG A 347 -7.61 18.85 -7.07
N GLU A 348 -8.72 18.41 -7.67
CA GLU A 348 -9.75 19.29 -8.19
C GLU A 348 -10.43 20.09 -7.07
N ALA A 349 -10.80 19.43 -5.97
CA ALA A 349 -11.44 20.08 -4.83
C ALA A 349 -10.52 21.12 -4.16
N ILE A 350 -9.23 20.81 -3.98
CA ILE A 350 -8.23 21.72 -3.40
C ILE A 350 -7.95 22.90 -4.31
N ALA A 351 -7.88 22.68 -5.64
CA ALA A 351 -7.72 23.76 -6.61
C ALA A 351 -8.89 24.75 -6.61
N GLY A 352 -10.08 24.32 -6.16
CA GLY A 352 -11.25 25.17 -5.94
C GLY A 352 -11.19 26.04 -4.68
N ILE A 353 -10.28 25.77 -3.74
CA ILE A 353 -10.14 26.55 -2.51
C ILE A 353 -9.56 27.93 -2.84
N SER A 354 -10.27 28.99 -2.47
CA SER A 354 -9.79 30.36 -2.70
C SER A 354 -8.47 30.62 -1.96
N GLY A 355 -7.44 31.01 -2.71
CA GLY A 355 -6.12 31.31 -2.16
C GLY A 355 -5.28 30.08 -1.82
N SER A 356 -5.69 28.86 -2.22
CA SER A 356 -4.80 27.70 -2.20
C SER A 356 -3.85 27.70 -3.41
N ARG A 357 -2.76 26.96 -3.30
CA ARG A 357 -1.85 26.63 -4.38
C ARG A 357 -1.35 25.20 -4.19
N LEU A 358 -1.44 24.39 -5.23
CA LEU A 358 -0.79 23.08 -5.28
C LEU A 358 0.74 23.27 -5.33
N ASP A 359 1.48 22.47 -4.56
CA ASP A 359 2.93 22.56 -4.47
C ASP A 359 3.59 21.43 -5.27
N CYS A 360 3.57 20.22 -4.73
CA CYS A 360 4.08 19.02 -5.39
C CYS A 360 3.19 17.81 -5.10
N GLU A 361 3.31 16.80 -5.94
CA GLU A 361 2.61 15.53 -5.84
C GLU A 361 3.59 14.39 -6.09
N ASP A 362 3.40 13.29 -5.35
CA ASP A 362 4.06 12.02 -5.62
C ASP A 362 3.07 10.84 -5.53
N GLN A 363 3.60 9.62 -5.45
CA GLN A 363 2.77 8.42 -5.39
C GLN A 363 1.85 8.39 -4.15
N ASN A 364 2.31 8.95 -3.03
CA ASN A 364 1.68 8.81 -1.73
C ASN A 364 1.15 10.14 -1.18
N PHE A 365 1.49 11.28 -1.79
CA PHE A 365 1.20 12.58 -1.23
C PHE A 365 0.69 13.56 -2.28
N LEU A 366 -0.31 14.36 -1.89
CA LEU A 366 -0.74 15.57 -2.60
C LEU A 366 -0.54 16.76 -1.67
N ARG A 367 0.39 17.66 -2.02
CA ARG A 367 0.78 18.78 -1.15
C ARG A 367 0.30 20.12 -1.70
N PHE A 368 -0.12 21.00 -0.78
CA PHE A 368 -0.61 22.33 -1.11
C PHE A 368 -0.35 23.31 0.03
N GLN A 369 -0.49 24.60 -0.25
CA GLN A 369 -0.33 25.68 0.72
C GLN A 369 -1.19 26.88 0.35
N PRO A 370 -1.49 27.78 1.30
CA PRO A 370 -1.98 29.11 0.97
C PRO A 370 -0.99 29.87 0.09
N SER A 371 -1.46 30.45 -1.01
CA SER A 371 -0.63 31.24 -1.93
C SER A 371 0.01 32.47 -1.26
N ALA A 372 -0.61 32.98 -0.19
CA ALA A 372 -0.07 34.06 0.63
C ALA A 372 1.29 33.72 1.28
N TRP A 373 1.59 32.43 1.50
CA TRP A 373 2.82 32.02 2.16
C TRP A 373 4.06 32.25 1.28
N ASP A 374 3.92 32.33 -0.05
CA ASP A 374 5.05 32.62 -0.97
C ASP A 374 5.69 33.99 -0.78
N SER A 375 4.93 34.92 -0.18
CA SER A 375 5.42 36.26 0.09
C SER A 375 6.45 36.32 1.20
N PHE A 376 6.61 35.23 1.97
CA PHE A 376 7.58 35.12 3.06
C PHE A 376 8.80 34.33 2.60
N GLU A 377 9.99 34.94 2.67
CA GLU A 377 11.22 34.25 2.22
C GLU A 377 11.54 33.03 3.10
N VAL A 378 11.15 33.07 4.38
CA VAL A 378 11.31 31.93 5.29
C VAL A 378 10.50 30.71 4.86
N GLN A 379 9.41 30.90 4.10
CA GLN A 379 8.63 29.79 3.55
C GLN A 379 9.45 28.98 2.52
N LYS A 380 10.55 29.52 1.97
CA LYS A 380 11.40 28.86 0.97
C LYS A 380 12.70 28.30 1.56
N THR A 381 12.70 28.01 2.87
CA THR A 381 13.89 27.55 3.61
C THR A 381 13.78 26.12 4.15
N GLY A 382 12.65 25.47 3.89
CA GLY A 382 12.41 24.10 4.32
C GLY A 382 13.30 23.09 3.59
N THR A 383 13.62 22.00 4.29
CA THR A 383 14.43 20.90 3.75
C THR A 383 13.77 19.55 4.00
N GLY A 384 14.00 18.59 3.10
CA GLY A 384 13.71 17.19 3.34
C GLY A 384 12.37 16.66 2.80
N TRP A 385 11.52 17.47 2.16
CA TRP A 385 10.32 16.93 1.51
C TRP A 385 10.71 15.86 0.48
N LEU A 386 10.27 14.62 0.69
CA LEU A 386 10.60 13.50 -0.17
C LEU A 386 9.90 13.64 -1.53
N GLY A 387 10.62 13.35 -2.61
CA GLY A 387 10.05 13.13 -3.94
C GLY A 387 10.14 14.28 -4.94
N GLN A 388 10.40 15.54 -4.52
CA GLN A 388 10.74 16.69 -5.39
C GLN A 388 11.43 17.81 -4.57
N ASP A 389 12.15 18.72 -5.25
CA ASP A 389 12.89 19.88 -4.70
C ASP A 389 11.99 20.99 -4.08
N SER A 390 10.98 20.64 -3.28
CA SER A 390 10.20 21.65 -2.56
C SER A 390 11.03 22.21 -1.40
N SER A 391 11.24 23.52 -1.43
CA SER A 391 11.88 24.28 -0.36
C SER A 391 10.86 24.85 0.65
N ALA A 392 9.62 24.37 0.60
CA ALA A 392 8.55 24.86 1.46
C ALA A 392 8.83 24.58 2.96
N LEU A 393 8.68 25.58 3.83
CA LEU A 393 8.79 25.37 5.27
C LEU A 393 7.55 24.65 5.83
N LEU A 394 6.36 25.04 5.37
CA LEU A 394 5.09 24.40 5.75
C LEU A 394 4.29 23.96 4.54
N LEU A 395 3.73 22.76 4.58
CA LEU A 395 2.76 22.29 3.59
C LEU A 395 1.62 21.57 4.26
N PHE A 396 0.42 21.75 3.72
CA PHE A 396 -0.66 20.80 3.91
C PHE A 396 -0.43 19.59 3.00
N GLN A 397 -0.64 18.38 3.52
CA GLN A 397 -0.44 17.15 2.77
C GLN A 397 -1.65 16.22 2.96
N ILE A 398 -2.28 15.83 1.84
CA ILE A 398 -3.17 14.66 1.83
C ILE A 398 -2.29 13.44 1.63
N ASN A 399 -2.40 12.50 2.57
CA ASN A 399 -1.62 11.28 2.63
C ASN A 399 -2.41 10.10 2.08
N PHE A 400 -1.81 9.33 1.18
CA PHE A 400 -2.35 8.12 0.55
C PHE A 400 -1.37 6.97 0.78
N ARG A 401 -1.42 6.30 1.94
CA ARG A 401 -0.49 5.20 2.24
C ARG A 401 -0.82 3.95 1.41
N ASP A 402 0.17 3.07 1.26
CA ASP A 402 -0.02 1.73 0.71
C ASP A 402 -0.83 0.82 1.67
N GLY A 403 -1.72 0.00 1.11
CA GLY A 403 -2.50 -1.02 1.86
C GLY A 403 -4.02 -0.79 1.86
N ILE A 404 -4.76 -1.83 2.26
CA ILE A 404 -6.24 -1.90 2.22
C ILE A 404 -6.90 -1.09 3.37
N SER A 405 -6.15 -0.75 4.42
CA SER A 405 -6.67 -0.12 5.65
C SER A 405 -6.18 1.31 5.91
N ASN A 406 -5.62 2.00 4.92
CA ASN A 406 -5.08 3.36 5.11
C ASN A 406 -5.93 4.41 4.40
N LEU A 407 -6.91 4.91 5.14
CA LEU A 407 -7.81 6.00 4.75
C LEU A 407 -7.00 7.29 4.51
N PRO A 408 -7.36 8.13 3.52
CA PRO A 408 -6.69 9.40 3.31
C PRO A 408 -6.86 10.29 4.54
N TYR A 409 -5.78 10.96 4.92
CA TYR A 409 -5.77 11.93 6.01
C TYR A 409 -5.00 13.17 5.60
N LEU A 410 -5.38 14.31 6.19
CA LEU A 410 -4.71 15.58 6.02
C LEU A 410 -3.75 15.80 7.19
N ASP A 411 -2.54 16.25 6.92
CA ASP A 411 -1.69 16.86 7.94
C ASP A 411 -1.16 18.23 7.50
N LEU A 412 -0.72 19.02 8.48
CA LEU A 412 0.07 20.24 8.28
C LEU A 412 1.49 19.96 8.79
N GLY A 413 2.39 19.67 7.86
CA GLY A 413 3.79 19.37 8.14
C GLY A 413 4.66 20.63 8.16
N LEU A 414 5.59 20.67 9.12
CA LEU A 414 6.63 21.67 9.28
C LEU A 414 7.99 21.00 9.09
N SER A 415 8.67 21.36 7.99
CA SER A 415 9.93 20.78 7.56
C SER A 415 11.12 21.35 8.35
N PRO A 416 12.20 20.58 8.56
CA PRO A 416 13.47 21.10 9.05
C PRO A 416 13.92 22.34 8.27
N CYS A 417 14.54 23.30 8.95
CA CYS A 417 15.12 24.47 8.29
C CYS A 417 16.28 25.04 9.12
N PRO A 418 17.18 25.84 8.53
CA PRO A 418 18.34 26.37 9.25
C PRO A 418 17.99 27.25 10.46
N ASP A 419 16.91 28.03 10.38
CA ASP A 419 16.49 28.90 11.49
C ASP A 419 15.44 28.23 12.38
N GLU A 420 15.88 27.72 13.53
CA GLU A 420 14.97 27.05 14.47
C GLU A 420 14.02 28.01 15.20
N ARG A 421 14.24 29.33 15.15
CA ARG A 421 13.38 30.31 15.82
C ARG A 421 12.01 30.40 15.16
N ILE A 422 11.97 30.36 13.82
CA ILE A 422 10.68 30.36 13.10
C ILE A 422 9.91 29.07 13.39
N ARG A 423 10.59 27.92 13.42
CA ARG A 423 9.98 26.62 13.72
C ARG A 423 9.34 26.60 15.11
N ARG A 424 10.05 27.15 16.11
CA ARG A 424 9.50 27.33 17.48
C ARG A 424 8.29 28.26 17.47
N LYS A 425 8.36 29.42 16.81
CA LYS A 425 7.25 30.37 16.77
C LYS A 425 5.99 29.79 16.10
N LEU A 426 6.15 28.99 15.04
CA LEU A 426 5.03 28.29 14.38
C LEU A 426 4.43 27.21 15.28
N LEU A 427 5.27 26.43 15.95
CA LEU A 427 4.82 25.42 16.91
C LEU A 427 4.11 26.06 18.11
N ASP A 428 4.66 27.13 18.67
CA ASP A 428 4.05 27.87 19.79
C ASP A 428 2.73 28.49 19.36
N GLY A 429 2.66 29.05 18.14
CA GLY A 429 1.43 29.56 17.55
C GLY A 429 0.35 28.48 17.42
N ALA A 430 0.72 27.28 16.97
CA ALA A 430 -0.19 26.13 16.92
C ALA A 430 -0.63 25.70 18.33
N ASN A 431 0.31 25.59 19.27
CA ASN A 431 0.05 25.20 20.67
C ASN A 431 -0.82 26.20 21.44
N GLN A 432 -0.80 27.48 21.07
CA GLN A 432 -1.70 28.50 21.64
C GLN A 432 -3.12 28.42 21.05
N ASN A 433 -3.30 27.71 19.93
CA ASN A 433 -4.55 27.60 19.18
C ASN A 433 -5.00 26.12 19.06
N GLN A 434 -4.96 25.37 20.17
CA GLN A 434 -5.26 23.92 20.21
C GLN A 434 -6.67 23.52 19.77
N THR A 435 -7.63 24.46 19.74
CA THR A 435 -8.96 24.20 19.16
C THR A 435 -8.93 24.08 17.65
N LEU A 436 -7.87 24.61 17.01
CA LEU A 436 -7.70 24.71 15.57
C LEU A 436 -6.56 23.81 15.06
N PHE A 437 -5.51 23.63 15.86
CA PHE A 437 -4.36 22.80 15.56
C PHE A 437 -4.30 21.62 16.54
N ARG A 438 -4.23 20.39 16.01
CA ARG A 438 -4.10 19.15 16.80
C ARG A 438 -2.73 18.52 16.56
N PRO A 439 -1.66 19.02 17.20
CA PRO A 439 -0.33 18.46 17.02
C PRO A 439 -0.27 17.02 17.57
N ILE A 440 0.37 16.12 16.82
CA ILE A 440 0.52 14.70 17.21
C ILE A 440 1.49 14.58 18.40
N ASP A 441 2.53 15.42 18.43
CA ASP A 441 3.50 15.51 19.52
C ASP A 441 3.64 16.99 19.94
N GLY A 442 3.33 17.31 21.20
CA GLY A 442 3.39 18.70 21.71
C GLY A 442 4.80 19.24 21.96
N GLY A 443 5.85 18.44 21.68
CA GLY A 443 7.25 18.77 21.96
C GLY A 443 8.02 19.25 20.73
N TYR A 444 8.89 20.23 20.92
CA TYR A 444 9.81 20.69 19.90
C TYR A 444 10.88 19.62 19.57
N ARG A 445 11.16 19.44 18.27
CA ARG A 445 12.22 18.55 17.74
C ARG A 445 12.87 19.19 16.51
N SER A 446 14.11 18.80 16.19
CA SER A 446 14.86 19.30 15.02
C SER A 446 14.38 18.72 13.69
N GLY A 447 13.67 17.57 13.72
CA GLY A 447 13.11 16.90 12.55
C GLY A 447 11.71 17.40 12.14
N TRP A 448 10.96 16.56 11.44
CA TRP A 448 9.58 16.83 11.02
C TRP A 448 8.63 17.12 12.18
N ILE A 449 7.89 18.22 12.15
CA ILE A 449 6.85 18.52 13.13
C ILE A 449 5.49 18.47 12.42
N VAL A 450 4.49 17.84 13.03
CA VAL A 450 3.10 17.85 12.55
C VAL A 450 2.32 18.81 13.43
N LEU A 451 1.91 19.95 12.85
CA LEU A 451 1.18 21.00 13.56
C LEU A 451 -0.32 20.69 13.67
N ASP A 452 -0.86 19.94 12.70
CA ASP A 452 -2.25 19.49 12.71
C ASP A 452 -2.37 18.17 11.95
N ALA A 453 -3.28 17.30 12.38
CA ALA A 453 -3.63 16.08 11.69
C ALA A 453 -5.14 15.84 11.75
N LYS A 454 -5.74 15.50 10.60
CA LYS A 454 -7.17 15.19 10.43
C LYS A 454 -7.33 13.85 9.75
N GLU A 455 -7.76 12.87 10.54
CA GLU A 455 -8.09 11.52 10.10
C GLU A 455 -9.57 11.40 9.71
N TYR A 456 -9.98 10.22 9.24
CA TYR A 456 -11.37 9.86 8.94
C TYR A 456 -12.04 10.70 7.84
N ILE A 457 -11.30 11.08 6.80
CA ILE A 457 -11.91 11.71 5.61
C ILE A 457 -12.86 10.72 4.91
N LEU A 458 -12.43 9.47 4.84
CA LEU A 458 -13.20 8.32 4.38
C LEU A 458 -13.22 7.26 5.48
N GLU A 459 -14.11 6.28 5.32
CA GLU A 459 -14.23 5.07 6.14
C GLU A 459 -14.09 3.82 5.26
N GLU A 460 -13.82 2.65 5.85
CA GLU A 460 -13.66 1.40 5.10
C GLU A 460 -14.89 1.08 4.22
N SER A 461 -16.09 1.42 4.68
CA SER A 461 -17.33 1.23 3.92
C SER A 461 -17.39 2.04 2.62
N ASP A 462 -16.66 3.17 2.54
CA ASP A 462 -16.63 4.00 1.34
C ASP A 462 -15.87 3.29 0.21
N TYR A 463 -14.82 2.53 0.53
CA TYR A 463 -14.02 1.78 -0.45
C TYR A 463 -14.83 0.66 -1.11
N ALA A 464 -15.75 0.04 -0.37
CA ALA A 464 -16.64 -0.98 -0.91
C ALA A 464 -17.67 -0.42 -1.90
N ARG A 465 -17.83 0.91 -1.95
CA ARG A 465 -18.81 1.62 -2.79
C ARG A 465 -18.13 2.75 -3.58
N TRP A 466 -16.88 2.56 -3.97
CA TRP A 466 -16.06 3.60 -4.58
C TRP A 466 -16.72 4.26 -5.81
N ASP A 467 -17.39 3.46 -6.65
CA ASP A 467 -18.12 3.93 -7.84
C ASP A 467 -19.46 4.64 -7.51
N ASP A 468 -19.89 4.67 -6.25
CA ASP A 468 -21.07 5.42 -5.83
C ASP A 468 -20.76 6.93 -5.84
N PRO A 469 -21.53 7.78 -6.55
CA PRO A 469 -21.35 9.23 -6.54
C PRO A 469 -21.31 9.87 -5.15
N TYR A 470 -21.87 9.19 -4.14
CA TYR A 470 -21.77 9.58 -2.74
C TYR A 470 -20.32 9.73 -2.25
N VAL A 471 -19.40 8.84 -2.65
CA VAL A 471 -18.01 8.87 -2.16
C VAL A 471 -17.29 10.13 -2.63
N CYS A 472 -17.42 10.46 -3.92
CA CYS A 472 -16.91 11.72 -4.47
C CYS A 472 -17.52 12.93 -3.73
N SER A 473 -18.85 12.92 -3.56
CA SER A 473 -19.56 13.99 -2.84
C SER A 473 -19.10 14.14 -1.38
N LYS A 474 -18.73 13.03 -0.70
CA LYS A 474 -18.19 13.03 0.66
C LYS A 474 -16.82 13.70 0.72
N ILE A 475 -15.92 13.39 -0.22
CA ILE A 475 -14.60 14.03 -0.33
C ILE A 475 -14.77 15.53 -0.59
N GLU A 476 -15.58 15.91 -1.58
CA GLU A 476 -15.84 17.32 -1.92
C GLU A 476 -16.43 18.09 -0.73
N ALA A 477 -17.41 17.50 -0.04
CA ALA A 477 -18.01 18.11 1.14
C ALA A 477 -17.01 18.28 2.29
N TRP A 478 -16.13 17.30 2.50
CA TRP A 478 -15.07 17.38 3.50
C TRP A 478 -14.08 18.50 3.17
N VAL A 479 -13.59 18.55 1.92
CA VAL A 479 -12.65 19.60 1.46
C VAL A 479 -13.30 20.98 1.56
N LYS A 480 -14.57 21.11 1.17
CA LYS A 480 -15.33 22.35 1.30
C LYS A 480 -15.45 22.79 2.76
N ASN A 481 -15.81 21.87 3.67
CA ASN A 481 -15.90 22.17 5.09
C ASN A 481 -14.55 22.64 5.65
N PHE A 482 -13.45 21.95 5.30
CA PHE A 482 -12.10 22.36 5.67
C PHE A 482 -11.77 23.76 5.13
N ALA A 483 -12.07 24.02 3.86
CA ALA A 483 -11.81 25.28 3.18
C ALA A 483 -12.60 26.47 3.77
N GLU A 484 -13.82 26.24 4.23
CA GLU A 484 -14.69 27.29 4.78
C GLU A 484 -14.42 27.55 6.27
N ASN A 485 -14.17 26.50 7.05
CA ASN A 485 -14.19 26.60 8.52
C ASN A 485 -12.80 26.58 9.17
N GLU A 486 -11.80 25.95 8.55
CA GLU A 486 -10.51 25.70 9.19
C GLU A 486 -9.35 26.37 8.46
N PHE A 487 -9.26 26.16 7.14
CA PHE A 487 -8.19 26.68 6.30
C PHE A 487 -7.95 28.20 6.46
N PRO A 488 -8.98 29.08 6.48
CA PRO A 488 -8.77 30.52 6.62
C PRO A 488 -8.27 30.91 8.01
N ALA A 489 -8.78 30.25 9.05
CA ALA A 489 -8.39 30.49 10.44
C ALA A 489 -6.95 30.02 10.69
N MET A 490 -6.59 28.83 10.18
CA MET A 490 -5.24 28.28 10.27
C MET A 490 -4.25 29.19 9.54
N ASN A 491 -4.59 29.59 8.31
CA ASN A 491 -3.78 30.51 7.51
C ASN A 491 -3.53 31.83 8.26
N LYS A 492 -4.54 32.39 8.93
CA LYS A 492 -4.39 33.63 9.72
C LYS A 492 -3.37 33.49 10.85
N VAL A 493 -3.40 32.39 11.60
CA VAL A 493 -2.45 32.13 12.69
C VAL A 493 -1.03 32.00 12.14
N ILE A 494 -0.85 31.17 11.11
CA ILE A 494 0.46 30.95 10.48
C ILE A 494 1.03 32.26 9.90
N VAL A 495 0.23 33.02 9.17
CA VAL A 495 0.66 34.32 8.60
C VAL A 495 1.05 35.32 9.69
N ASN A 496 0.38 35.33 10.84
CA ASN A 496 0.80 36.18 11.95
C ASN A 496 2.17 35.77 12.49
N CYS A 497 2.40 34.47 12.70
CA CYS A 497 3.72 33.97 13.13
C CYS A 497 4.82 34.33 12.14
N LEU A 498 4.57 34.17 10.83
CA LEU A 498 5.53 34.53 9.78
C LEU A 498 5.85 36.03 9.77
N ARG A 499 4.82 36.89 9.89
CA ARG A 499 5.00 38.36 9.95
C ARG A 499 5.78 38.81 11.18
N GLU A 500 5.46 38.27 12.35
CA GLU A 500 6.18 38.59 13.59
C GLU A 500 7.64 38.20 13.49
N TYR A 501 7.93 37.01 12.96
CA TYR A 501 9.29 36.55 12.75
C TYR A 501 10.09 37.46 11.80
N GLU A 502 9.50 37.86 10.66
CA GLU A 502 10.16 38.80 9.74
C GLU A 502 10.37 40.19 10.38
N ALA A 503 9.45 40.65 11.23
CA ALA A 503 9.62 41.91 11.95
C ALA A 503 10.73 41.82 13.01
N GLU A 504 10.86 40.70 13.71
CA GLU A 504 11.93 40.45 14.69
C GLU A 504 13.31 40.36 14.02
N THR A 505 13.40 39.73 12.84
CA THR A 505 14.65 39.57 12.09
C THR A 505 15.09 40.84 11.36
N LYS A 506 14.17 41.74 10.95
CA LYS A 506 14.52 43.06 10.38
C LYS A 506 15.04 44.06 11.42
N ASN A 507 14.76 43.82 12.71
CA ASN A 507 15.18 44.69 13.82
C ASN A 507 16.46 44.21 14.53
N GLN A 508 17.04 43.07 14.09
CA GLN A 508 18.34 42.55 14.49
C GLN A 508 19.37 42.85 13.40
#